data_AF-A0AB33TAM6-F1
#
_entry.id   AF-A0AB33TAM6-F1
#
_cell.length_a   1.000
_cell.length_b   1.000
_cell.length_c   1.000
_cell.angle_alpha   90.00
_cell.angle_beta   90.00
_cell.angle_gamma   90.00
#
_symmetry.space_group_name_H-M   'P 1'
#
loop_
_entity.id
_entity.type
_entity.pdbx_description
1 polymer ?
#
loop_
_entity_poly.entity_id
_entity_poly.type
_entity_poly.pdbx_seq_one_letter_code
_entity_poly.pdbx_strand_id
1 'polypeptide(L)'
;MTQNISAIEWPTNGTLLERQAIFIYEAARLQAAAVNAPVVPEPWSAREEHFRAQFLEITEKMMGPDRYTTPEQAHDSWWHAYEQLGWTYGPVRDVAAKTHPDMVPFNELGWEERVKDAVWIALCEIARQWIAEDER
;
A
#
# COMPACT_ATOMS: atom_id res chain seq x y z
N MET A 1 14.21 21.10 6.74
CA MET A 1 12.74 21.22 6.79
C MET A 1 12.22 20.02 7.55
N THR A 2 11.40 20.19 8.59
CA THR A 2 10.79 19.07 9.34
C THR A 2 9.39 18.82 8.79
N GLN A 3 9.11 17.60 8.32
CA GLN A 3 7.74 17.20 8.01
C GLN A 3 7.02 16.89 9.32
N ASN A 4 5.99 17.67 9.63
CA ASN A 4 5.09 17.37 10.74
C ASN A 4 4.15 16.25 10.28
N ILE A 5 4.53 15.01 10.56
CA ILE A 5 3.69 13.84 10.35
C ILE A 5 2.72 13.83 11.54
N SER A 6 1.52 14.39 11.34
CA SER A 6 0.45 14.47 12.35
C SER A 6 0.22 13.13 13.05
N ALA A 7 -0.23 13.16 14.31
CA ALA A 7 -0.52 11.96 15.08
C ALA A 7 -1.53 11.06 14.33
N ILE A 8 -1.25 9.76 14.26
CA ILE A 8 -2.16 8.77 13.67
C ILE A 8 -3.44 8.74 14.51
N GLU A 9 -4.59 8.92 13.86
CA GLU A 9 -5.89 8.81 14.50
C GLU A 9 -6.33 7.34 14.52
N TRP A 10 -6.42 6.77 15.71
CA TRP A 10 -6.89 5.39 15.90
C TRP A 10 -8.38 5.38 16.26
N PRO A 11 -9.20 4.55 15.58
CA PRO A 11 -10.63 4.46 15.87
C PRO A 11 -10.84 3.77 17.22
N THR A 12 -11.60 4.42 18.13
CA THR A 12 -11.89 3.88 19.47
C THR A 12 -12.84 2.68 19.45
N ASN A 13 -13.70 2.58 18.43
CA ASN A 13 -14.61 1.45 18.20
C ASN A 13 -14.40 0.82 16.80
N GLY A 14 -13.19 0.96 16.23
CA GLY A 14 -12.88 0.42 14.91
C GLY A 14 -12.69 -1.09 14.92
N THR A 15 -12.92 -1.71 13.77
CA THR A 15 -12.72 -3.17 13.61
C THR A 15 -11.24 -3.53 13.69
N LEU A 16 -10.92 -4.80 13.97
CA LEU A 16 -9.54 -5.30 13.88
C LEU A 16 -8.92 -5.01 12.50
N LEU A 17 -9.69 -5.25 11.44
CA LEU A 17 -9.27 -5.03 10.06
C LEU A 17 -8.92 -3.55 9.81
N GLU A 18 -9.71 -2.62 10.34
CA GLU A 18 -9.44 -1.18 10.23
C GLU A 18 -8.14 -0.79 10.92
N ARG A 19 -7.87 -1.32 12.12
CA ARG A 19 -6.61 -1.07 12.84
C ARG A 19 -5.40 -1.63 12.07
N GLN A 20 -5.53 -2.82 11.49
CA GLN A 20 -4.50 -3.42 10.62
C GLN A 20 -4.25 -2.55 9.38
N ALA A 21 -5.31 -2.10 8.71
CA ALA A 21 -5.22 -1.24 7.54
C ALA A 21 -4.53 0.10 7.85
N ILE A 22 -4.92 0.76 8.95
CA ILE A 22 -4.30 2.01 9.39
C ILE A 22 -2.82 1.81 9.65
N PHE A 23 -2.43 0.74 10.38
CA PHE A 23 -1.04 0.44 10.63
C PHE A 23 -0.24 0.26 9.34
N ILE A 24 -0.72 -0.59 8.41
CA ILE A 24 -0.01 -0.89 7.16
C ILE A 24 0.15 0.40 6.34
N TYR A 25 -0.93 1.17 6.18
CA TYR A 25 -0.93 2.41 5.39
C TYR A 25 -0.01 3.47 5.98
N GLU A 26 -0.14 3.76 7.28
CA GLU A 26 0.64 4.80 7.94
C GLU A 26 2.12 4.42 8.02
N ALA A 27 2.44 3.16 8.27
CA ALA A 27 3.83 2.70 8.29
C ALA A 27 4.49 2.77 6.90
N ALA A 28 3.75 2.43 5.83
CA ALA A 28 4.24 2.60 4.46
C ALA A 28 4.47 4.09 4.14
N ARG A 29 3.56 4.98 4.58
CA ARG A 29 3.70 6.43 4.45
C ARG A 29 4.92 6.98 5.21
N LEU A 30 5.17 6.48 6.43
CA LEU A 30 6.37 6.80 7.20
C LEU A 30 7.64 6.36 6.48
N GLN A 31 7.63 5.18 5.86
CA GLN A 31 8.77 4.72 5.07
C GLN A 31 9.01 5.59 3.84
N ALA A 32 7.96 5.96 3.10
CA ALA A 32 8.05 6.86 1.95
C ALA A 32 8.67 8.20 2.33
N ALA A 33 8.27 8.78 3.48
CA ALA A 33 8.89 9.97 4.02
C ALA A 33 10.37 9.76 4.40
N ALA A 34 10.71 8.64 5.04
CA ALA A 34 12.06 8.34 5.49
C ALA A 34 13.07 8.16 4.34
N VAL A 35 12.61 7.68 3.17
CA VAL A 35 13.46 7.56 1.97
C VAL A 35 13.42 8.80 1.07
N ASN A 36 12.72 9.87 1.48
CA ASN A 36 12.49 11.07 0.67
C ASN A 36 11.85 10.75 -0.69
N ALA A 37 10.86 9.84 -0.71
CA ALA A 37 10.13 9.51 -1.91
C ALA A 37 9.52 10.78 -2.55
N PRO A 38 9.42 10.85 -3.89
CA PRO A 38 8.86 12.02 -4.59
C PRO A 38 7.43 12.36 -4.15
N VAL A 39 6.67 11.33 -3.73
CA VAL A 39 5.31 11.44 -3.24
C VAL A 39 5.19 10.72 -1.91
N VAL A 40 4.79 11.44 -0.88
CA VAL A 40 4.30 10.88 0.38
C VAL A 40 2.79 11.02 0.39
N PRO A 41 2.02 9.93 0.45
CA PRO A 41 0.56 10.01 0.54
C PRO A 41 0.09 10.87 1.72
N GLU A 42 -1.12 11.39 1.66
CA GLU A 42 -1.77 12.06 2.80
C GLU A 42 -2.09 11.06 3.93
N PRO A 43 -2.29 11.51 5.18
CA PRO A 43 -2.67 10.63 6.29
C PRO A 43 -3.96 9.85 6.03
N TRP A 44 -4.13 8.70 6.70
CA TRP A 44 -5.32 7.85 6.56
C TRP A 44 -6.63 8.60 6.79
N SER A 45 -6.66 9.49 7.79
CA SER A 45 -7.85 10.30 8.12
C SER A 45 -8.27 11.26 7.00
N ALA A 46 -7.34 11.63 6.11
CA ALA A 46 -7.60 12.49 4.96
C ALA A 46 -7.98 11.70 3.69
N ARG A 47 -7.87 10.37 3.70
CA ARG A 47 -8.21 9.56 2.52
C ARG A 47 -9.70 9.54 2.21
N GLU A 48 -10.03 9.56 0.93
CA GLU A 48 -11.41 9.39 0.46
C GLU A 48 -11.96 8.01 0.85
N GLU A 49 -13.28 7.94 1.04
CA GLU A 49 -13.97 6.71 1.47
C GLU A 49 -13.77 5.54 0.49
N HIS A 50 -13.82 5.81 -0.81
CA HIS A 50 -13.60 4.79 -1.83
C HIS A 50 -12.21 4.17 -1.75
N PHE A 51 -11.16 4.98 -1.55
CA PHE A 51 -9.81 4.48 -1.34
C PHE A 51 -9.71 3.63 -0.07
N ARG A 52 -10.30 4.10 1.04
CA ARG A 52 -10.29 3.36 2.31
C ARG A 52 -10.98 2.00 2.17
N ALA A 53 -12.11 1.93 1.46
CA ALA A 53 -12.81 0.68 1.17
C ALA A 53 -11.93 -0.30 0.38
N GLN A 54 -11.32 0.16 -0.72
CA GLN A 54 -10.39 -0.67 -1.51
C GLN A 54 -9.18 -1.14 -0.68
N PHE A 55 -8.65 -0.26 0.17
CA PHE A 55 -7.50 -0.60 1.02
C PHE A 55 -7.87 -1.63 2.11
N LEU A 56 -9.10 -1.59 2.62
CA LEU A 56 -9.62 -2.62 3.54
C LEU A 56 -9.77 -3.98 2.84
N GLU A 57 -10.28 -4.02 1.61
CA GLU A 57 -10.40 -5.27 0.82
C GLU A 57 -9.05 -5.96 0.62
N ILE A 58 -8.02 -5.20 0.19
CA ILE A 58 -6.68 -5.78 0.04
C ILE A 58 -6.07 -6.16 1.39
N THR A 59 -6.33 -5.40 2.45
CA THR A 59 -5.87 -5.75 3.80
C THR A 59 -6.48 -7.08 4.24
N GLU A 60 -7.78 -7.29 4.02
CA GLU A 60 -8.47 -8.54 4.37
C GLU A 60 -7.83 -9.74 3.66
N LYS A 61 -7.57 -9.61 2.34
CA LYS A 61 -6.82 -10.62 1.58
C LYS A 61 -5.44 -10.89 2.20
N MET A 62 -4.70 -9.84 2.56
CA MET A 62 -3.36 -9.98 3.12
C MET A 62 -3.34 -10.63 4.51
N MET A 63 -4.44 -10.54 5.26
CA MET A 63 -4.58 -11.23 6.54
C MET A 63 -4.90 -12.73 6.37
N GLY A 64 -5.42 -13.11 5.20
CA GLY A 64 -5.87 -14.46 4.87
C GLY A 64 -4.79 -15.40 4.29
N PRO A 65 -5.18 -16.64 3.94
CA PRO A 65 -4.29 -17.62 3.33
C PRO A 65 -3.85 -17.25 1.91
N ASP A 66 -4.68 -16.50 1.17
CA ASP A 66 -4.44 -16.09 -0.24
C ASP A 66 -3.60 -14.81 -0.36
N ARG A 67 -2.93 -14.40 0.72
CA ARG A 67 -2.07 -13.22 0.76
C ARG A 67 -0.89 -13.34 -0.20
N TYR A 68 -0.38 -12.19 -0.61
CA TYR A 68 0.90 -12.13 -1.31
C TYR A 68 2.04 -12.45 -0.36
N THR A 69 3.00 -13.22 -0.85
CA THR A 69 4.19 -13.64 -0.09
C THR A 69 5.47 -13.08 -0.67
N THR A 70 5.39 -12.46 -1.85
CA THR A 70 6.51 -11.83 -2.53
C THR A 70 6.12 -10.45 -3.06
N PRO A 71 7.09 -9.52 -3.20
CA PRO A 71 6.84 -8.22 -3.81
C PRO A 71 6.33 -8.32 -5.26
N GLU A 72 6.85 -9.29 -6.02
CA GLU A 72 6.45 -9.54 -7.42
C GLU A 72 4.96 -9.89 -7.52
N GLN A 73 4.43 -10.73 -6.62
CA GLN A 73 2.99 -11.02 -6.58
C GLN A 73 2.13 -9.77 -6.31
N ALA A 74 2.60 -8.87 -5.45
CA ALA A 74 1.90 -7.62 -5.18
C ALA A 74 1.92 -6.70 -6.41
N HIS A 75 3.08 -6.58 -7.06
CA HIS A 75 3.26 -5.81 -8.29
C HIS A 75 2.40 -6.33 -9.44
N ASP A 76 2.47 -7.63 -9.72
CA ASP A 76 1.71 -8.26 -10.81
C ASP A 76 0.21 -8.10 -10.61
N SER A 77 -0.28 -8.21 -9.36
CA SER A 77 -1.68 -7.94 -9.05
C SER A 77 -2.07 -6.49 -9.33
N TRP A 78 -1.22 -5.52 -8.97
CA TRP A 78 -1.48 -4.11 -9.24
C TRP A 78 -1.49 -3.84 -10.74
N TRP A 79 -0.50 -4.38 -11.46
CA TRP A 79 -0.40 -4.22 -12.91
C TRP A 79 -1.63 -4.80 -13.59
N HIS A 80 -2.01 -6.06 -13.33
CA HIS A 80 -3.17 -6.65 -13.99
C HIS A 80 -4.47 -5.88 -13.72
N ALA A 81 -4.66 -5.33 -12.53
CA ALA A 81 -5.80 -4.46 -12.24
C ALA A 81 -5.78 -3.19 -13.09
N TYR A 82 -4.62 -2.55 -13.23
CA TYR A 82 -4.44 -1.36 -14.06
C TYR A 82 -4.61 -1.68 -15.55
N GLU A 83 -4.04 -2.78 -16.04
CA GLU A 83 -4.21 -3.24 -17.42
C GLU A 83 -5.69 -3.50 -17.77
N GLN A 84 -6.44 -4.15 -16.89
CA GLN A 84 -7.89 -4.36 -17.06
C GLN A 84 -8.68 -3.05 -17.11
N LEU A 85 -8.21 -2.02 -16.41
CA LEU A 85 -8.76 -0.66 -16.47
C LEU A 85 -8.28 0.12 -17.71
N GLY A 86 -7.49 -0.50 -18.59
CA GLY A 86 -6.99 0.07 -19.83
C GLY A 86 -5.74 0.93 -19.66
N TRP A 87 -4.99 0.75 -18.56
CA TRP A 87 -3.70 1.41 -18.39
C TRP A 87 -2.62 0.74 -19.23
N THR A 88 -1.63 1.53 -19.64
CA THR A 88 -0.47 1.08 -20.41
C THR A 88 0.82 1.70 -19.86
N TYR A 89 1.97 1.22 -20.33
CA TYR A 89 3.25 1.86 -20.02
C TYR A 89 3.34 3.28 -20.60
N GLY A 90 3.89 4.20 -19.79
CA GLY A 90 4.35 5.50 -20.25
C GLY A 90 5.37 6.09 -19.27
N PRO A 91 6.26 6.98 -19.73
CA PRO A 91 7.40 7.45 -18.93
C PRO A 91 7.01 8.28 -17.70
N VAL A 92 5.75 8.74 -17.64
CA VAL A 92 5.19 9.51 -16.53
C VAL A 92 3.76 9.03 -16.27
N ARG A 93 3.30 9.15 -15.02
CA ARG A 93 1.92 8.84 -14.68
C ARG A 93 0.98 9.89 -15.26
N ASP A 94 0.08 9.47 -16.15
CA ASP A 94 -1.00 10.30 -16.72
C ASP A 94 -2.34 9.60 -16.56
N VAL A 95 -3.26 10.22 -15.81
CA VAL A 95 -4.60 9.67 -15.53
C VAL A 95 -5.51 9.75 -16.76
N ALA A 96 -5.39 10.81 -17.56
CA ALA A 96 -6.24 11.01 -18.74
C ALA A 96 -5.83 10.04 -19.87
N ALA A 97 -4.52 9.88 -20.08
CA ALA A 97 -3.98 8.93 -21.05
C ALA A 97 -3.91 7.48 -20.52
N LYS A 98 -4.17 7.27 -19.22
CA LYS A 98 -4.01 5.99 -18.51
C LYS A 98 -2.62 5.38 -18.73
N THR A 99 -1.58 6.13 -18.43
CA THR A 99 -0.19 5.63 -18.52
C THR A 99 0.52 5.67 -17.17
N HIS A 100 1.41 4.71 -16.92
CA HIS A 100 2.22 4.63 -15.70
C HIS A 100 3.62 4.07 -15.99
N PRO A 101 4.70 4.61 -15.38
CA PRO A 101 6.07 4.12 -15.59
C PRO A 101 6.27 2.69 -15.09
N ASP A 102 5.56 2.31 -14.03
CA ASP A 102 5.71 0.99 -13.39
C ASP A 102 4.92 -0.12 -14.10
N MET A 103 4.27 0.13 -15.22
CA MET A 103 3.61 -0.91 -16.05
C MET A 103 4.67 -1.71 -16.85
N VAL A 104 5.64 -2.28 -16.14
CA VAL A 104 6.79 -3.05 -16.63
C VAL A 104 7.06 -4.25 -15.71
N PRO A 105 7.70 -5.34 -16.20
CA PRO A 105 8.04 -6.52 -15.40
C PRO A 105 8.68 -6.17 -14.05
N PHE A 106 8.38 -6.92 -12.99
CA PHE A 106 8.90 -6.63 -11.65
C PHE A 106 10.44 -6.52 -11.62
N ASN A 107 11.14 -7.28 -12.46
CA ASN A 107 12.59 -7.24 -12.59
C ASN A 107 13.13 -6.01 -13.36
N GLU A 108 12.26 -5.28 -14.07
CA GLU A 108 12.54 -4.03 -14.79
C GLU A 108 12.18 -2.78 -13.97
N LEU A 109 11.48 -2.94 -12.84
CA LEU A 109 11.21 -1.85 -11.92
C LEU A 109 12.51 -1.23 -11.36
N GLY A 110 12.43 0.08 -11.12
CA GLY A 110 13.43 0.79 -10.34
C GLY A 110 13.58 0.20 -8.94
N TRP A 111 14.78 0.32 -8.36
CA TRP A 111 15.07 -0.17 -7.01
C TRP A 111 14.06 0.31 -5.96
N GLU A 112 13.67 1.59 -6.03
CA GLU A 112 12.75 2.19 -5.07
C GLU A 112 11.36 1.53 -5.09
N GLU A 113 10.82 1.25 -6.28
CA GLU A 113 9.51 0.60 -6.44
C GLU A 113 9.53 -0.84 -5.93
N ARG A 114 10.61 -1.59 -6.21
CA ARG A 114 10.78 -2.96 -5.68
C ARG A 114 10.88 -2.98 -4.15
N VAL A 115 11.55 -1.98 -3.57
CA VAL A 115 11.67 -1.84 -2.12
C VAL A 115 10.33 -1.47 -1.49
N LYS A 116 9.56 -0.57 -2.13
CA LYS A 116 8.21 -0.19 -1.67
C LYS A 116 7.33 -1.42 -1.50
N ASP A 117 7.27 -2.31 -2.49
CA ASP A 117 6.46 -3.53 -2.40
C ASP A 117 6.98 -4.49 -1.33
N ALA A 118 8.30 -4.64 -1.19
CA ALA A 118 8.89 -5.46 -0.13
C ALA A 118 8.59 -4.95 1.28
N VAL A 119 8.66 -3.63 1.49
CA VAL A 119 8.28 -3.00 2.75
C VAL A 119 6.80 -3.23 3.02
N TRP A 120 5.93 -3.01 2.04
CA TRP A 120 4.49 -3.21 2.21
C TRP A 120 4.15 -4.66 2.59
N ILE A 121 4.75 -5.66 1.93
CA ILE A 121 4.60 -7.08 2.31
C ILE A 121 5.05 -7.33 3.75
N ALA A 122 6.19 -6.78 4.16
CA ALA A 122 6.67 -6.93 5.54
C ALA A 122 5.71 -6.31 6.56
N LEU A 123 5.13 -5.15 6.26
CA LEU A 123 4.14 -4.48 7.10
C LEU A 123 2.84 -5.29 7.19
N CYS A 124 2.38 -5.87 6.08
CA CYS A 124 1.25 -6.80 6.09
C CYS A 124 1.53 -8.01 6.97
N GLU A 125 2.73 -8.59 6.92
CA GLU A 125 3.10 -9.72 7.79
C GLU A 125 3.17 -9.33 9.27
N ILE A 126 3.67 -8.13 9.59
CA ILE A 126 3.66 -7.60 10.97
C ILE A 126 2.23 -7.46 11.47
N ALA A 127 1.37 -6.79 10.69
CA ALA A 127 -0.04 -6.60 11.03
C ALA A 127 -0.75 -7.93 11.21
N ARG A 128 -0.56 -8.85 10.25
CA ARG A 128 -1.13 -10.18 10.29
C ARG A 128 -0.67 -10.94 11.53
N GLN A 129 0.58 -10.86 11.95
CA GLN A 129 1.08 -11.67 13.06
C GLN A 129 0.76 -11.10 14.43
N TRP A 130 0.80 -9.77 14.60
CA TRP A 130 0.83 -9.14 15.93
C TRP A 130 -0.19 -8.03 16.15
N ILE A 131 -1.03 -7.73 15.16
CA ILE A 131 -2.23 -6.91 15.36
C ILE A 131 -3.41 -7.90 15.27
N ALA A 132 -3.73 -8.53 16.40
CA ALA A 132 -4.77 -9.54 16.54
C ALA A 132 -5.49 -9.38 17.89
N GLU A 133 -6.71 -9.89 18.01
CA GLU A 133 -7.51 -9.80 19.24
C GLU A 133 -7.32 -11.01 20.18
N ASP A 134 -6.84 -12.15 19.66
CA ASP A 134 -6.57 -13.36 20.42
C ASP A 134 -5.09 -13.79 20.32
N GLU A 135 -4.57 -14.40 21.38
CA GLU A 135 -3.27 -15.09 21.35
C GLU A 135 -3.34 -16.27 20.38
N ARG A 136 -2.47 -16.28 19.36
CA ARG A 136 -2.34 -17.39 18.41
C ARG A 136 -1.49 -18.53 18.96
#